data_AF-X1GP64-F1
#
_entry.id   AF-X1GP64-F1
#
_cell.length_a   1.000
_cell.length_b   1.000
_cell.length_c   1.000
_cell.angle_alpha   90.00
_cell.angle_beta   90.00
_cell.angle_gamma   90.00
#
_symmetry.space_group_name_H-M   'P 1'
#
loop_
_entity.id
_entity.type
_entity.pdbx_description
1 polymer ?
#
loop_
_entity_poly.entity_id
_entity_poly.type
_entity_poly.pdbx_seq_one_letter_code
_entity_poly.pdbx_strand_id
1 'polypeptide(L)' 'MGVKRKVGLALGTGAARGLAHVGVLEVLEKEGIPIDMIAGTS' A
#
# COMPACT_ATOMS: atom_id res chain seq x y z
N MET A 1 6.87 -25.35 8.94
CA MET A 1 6.03 -24.36 8.24
C MET A 1 6.62 -22.99 8.51
N GLY A 2 7.09 -22.28 7.48
CA GLY A 2 7.69 -20.95 7.65
C GLY A 2 6.64 -19.89 8.00
N VAL A 3 6.99 -18.91 8.83
CA VAL A 3 6.12 -17.77 9.14
C VAL A 3 6.02 -16.89 7.89
N LYS A 4 4.80 -16.70 7.35
CA LYS A 4 4.55 -15.73 6.28
C LYS A 4 4.85 -14.33 6.85
N ARG A 5 5.78 -13.60 6.21
CA ARG A 5 6.04 -12.20 6.54
C ARG A 5 4.82 -11.37 6.13
N LYS A 6 4.33 -10.54 7.05
CA LYS A 6 3.28 -9.56 6.77
C LYS A 6 3.87 -8.32 6.13
N VAL A 7 3.15 -7.73 5.19
CA VAL A 7 3.52 -6.50 4.49
C VAL A 7 2.57 -5.38 4.91
N GLY A 8 3.14 -4.29 5.43
CA GLY A 8 2.40 -3.06 5.75
C GLY A 8 2.74 -1.94 4.77
N LEU A 9 1.73 -1.21 4.31
CA LEU A 9 1.87 -0.05 3.43
C LEU A 9 1.58 1.25 4.22
N ALA A 10 2.53 2.19 4.20
CA ALA A 10 2.36 3.51 4.80
C ALA A 10 2.18 4.57 3.71
N LEU A 11 1.01 5.22 3.69
CA LEU A 11 0.65 6.29 2.77
C LEU A 11 0.86 7.66 3.44
N GLY A 12 1.71 8.49 2.86
CA GLY A 12 1.89 9.88 3.33
C GLY A 12 0.72 10.80 2.92
N THR A 13 0.60 11.96 3.57
CA THR A 13 -0.33 13.03 3.14
C THR A 13 0.05 13.58 1.76
N GLY A 14 -0.90 14.23 1.08
CA GLY A 14 -0.67 14.81 -0.25
C GLY A 14 -1.75 15.76 -0.75
N ALA A 15 -2.77 16.10 0.05
CA ALA A 15 -3.95 16.84 -0.39
C ALA A 15 -4.49 16.29 -1.73
N ALA A 16 -4.60 17.12 -2.78
CA ALA A 16 -5.03 16.69 -4.11
C ALA A 16 -4.10 15.64 -4.76
N ARG A 17 -2.83 15.57 -4.36
CA ARG A 17 -1.86 14.58 -4.88
C ARG A 17 -2.01 13.21 -4.23
N GLY A 18 -2.85 13.06 -3.19
CA GLY A 18 -3.14 11.77 -2.57
C GLY A 18 -3.76 10.76 -3.55
N LEU A 19 -4.36 11.23 -4.65
CA LEU A 19 -4.84 10.39 -5.74
C LEU A 19 -3.73 9.56 -6.40
N ALA A 20 -2.47 10.00 -6.33
CA ALA A 20 -1.34 9.22 -6.84
C ALA A 20 -1.17 7.87 -6.11
N HIS A 21 -1.65 7.74 -4.87
CA HIS A 21 -1.62 6.47 -4.13
C HIS A 21 -2.47 5.38 -4.79
N VAL A 22 -3.49 5.74 -5.57
CA VAL A 22 -4.32 4.76 -6.32
C VAL A 22 -3.47 3.99 -7.33
N GLY A 23 -2.65 4.69 -8.12
CA GLY A 23 -1.76 4.03 -9.09
C GLY A 23 -0.71 3.14 -8.42
N VAL A 24 -0.28 3.48 -7.20
CA VAL A 24 0.61 2.60 -6.41
C VAL A 24 -0.10 1.31 -6.03
N LEU A 25 -1.35 1.39 -5.56
CA LEU A 25 -2.15 0.21 -5.20
C LEU A 25 -2.40 -0.69 -6.42
N GLU A 26 -2.74 -0.12 -7.57
CA GLU A 26 -2.97 -0.86 -8.82
C GLU A 26 -1.73 -1.66 -9.25
N VAL A 27 -0.53 -1.08 -9.15
CA VAL A 27 0.72 -1.77 -9.49
C VAL A 27 1.02 -2.88 -8.48
N LEU A 28 0.85 -2.62 -7.18
CA LEU A 28 1.09 -3.65 -6.15
C LEU A 28 0.16 -4.85 -6.33
N GLU A 29 -1.10 -4.62 -6.68
CA GLU A 29 -2.06 -5.68 -7.01
C GLU A 29 -1.62 -6.45 -8.27
N LYS A 30 -1.28 -5.74 -9.34
CA LYS A 30 -0.84 -6.35 -10.62
C LYS A 30 0.41 -7.22 -10.46
N GLU A 31 1.35 -6.81 -9.63
CA GLU A 31 2.60 -7.55 -9.37
C GLU A 31 2.41 -8.66 -8.31
N GLY A 32 1.19 -8.84 -7.78
CA GLY A 32 0.90 -9.87 -6.80
C GLY A 32 1.57 -9.64 -5.45
N ILE A 33 1.83 -8.39 -5.07
CA ILE A 33 2.41 -8.00 -3.79
C ILE A 33 1.27 -7.85 -2.77
N PRO A 34 1.08 -8.80 -1.84
CA PRO A 34 -0.03 -8.74 -0.90
C PRO A 34 0.23 -7.67 0.15
N ILE A 35 -0.79 -6.88 0.47
CA ILE A 35 -0.76 -5.86 1.52
C ILE A 35 -1.67 -6.34 2.65
N ASP A 36 -1.10 -6.57 3.83
CA ASP A 36 -1.83 -7.07 4.99
C ASP A 36 -2.35 -5.94 5.89
N MET A 37 -1.79 -4.73 5.75
CA MET A 37 -2.14 -3.56 6.56
C MET A 37 -1.83 -2.26 5.81
N ILE A 38 -2.67 -1.24 6.00
CA ILE A 38 -2.45 0.11 5.48
C ILE A 38 -2.52 1.11 6.64
N ALA A 39 -1.59 2.06 6.67
CA ALA A 39 -1.61 3.23 7.54
C ALA A 39 -1.53 4.51 6.70
N GLY A 40 -2.24 5.56 7.12
CA GLY A 40 -2.29 6.83 6.38
C GLY A 40 -2.38 8.04 7.31
N THR A 41 -2.03 9.22 6.80
CA THR A 41 -2.16 10.51 7.50
C THR A 41 -3.03 11.45 6.65
N SER A 42 -3.84 12.32 7.28
CA SER A 42 -4.59 13.37 6.57
C SER A 42 -3.68 14.48 6.10
#